data_AF-A0A455SB01-F1
#
_entry.id   AF-A0A455SB01-F1
#
_cell.length_a   1.000
_cell.length_b   1.000
_cell.length_c   1.000
_cell.angle_alpha   90.00
_cell.angle_beta   90.00
_cell.angle_gamma   90.00
#
_symmetry.space_group_name_H-M   'P 1'
#
loop_
_entity.id
_entity.type
_entity.pdbx_description
1 polymer ?
#
loop_
_entity_poly.entity_id
_entity_poly.type
_entity_poly.pdbx_seq_one_letter_code
_entity_poly.pdbx_strand_id
1 'polypeptide(L)'
;MQTCEKLQTMSVSYQEMCAGEDPWIPLGNFMNDFFGNFPDQREELVEEPIRLPEEPSEEHLRWATFCAASVEYLCQKYGLPCPAWVYDPVYQLSEPWYYSLGAHKPKVRERLMRTTPEPFVRRNIYCGDRMFVNKYELAQARRSA
;
A
#
# COMPACT_ATOMS: atom_id res chain seq x y z
N MET A 1 -4.36 -23.73 -8.47
CA MET A 1 -5.61 -23.12 -7.98
C MET A 1 -5.49 -23.08 -6.47
N GLN A 2 -4.98 -21.98 -5.91
CA GLN A 2 -4.92 -21.80 -4.45
C GLN A 2 -6.35 -21.62 -3.95
N THR A 3 -6.72 -22.42 -2.97
CA THR A 3 -8.04 -22.42 -2.34
C THR A 3 -8.30 -21.08 -1.66
N CYS A 4 -9.51 -20.57 -1.90
CA CYS A 4 -10.10 -19.34 -1.34
C CYS A 4 -10.40 -19.49 0.16
N GLU A 5 -9.41 -19.85 0.98
CA GLU A 5 -9.58 -20.01 2.43
C GLU A 5 -8.73 -19.06 3.26
N LYS A 6 -7.73 -18.39 2.68
CA LYS A 6 -6.85 -17.48 3.41
C LYS A 6 -6.84 -16.11 2.77
N LEU A 7 -7.18 -15.10 3.57
CA LEU A 7 -7.14 -13.69 3.18
C LEU A 7 -5.70 -13.27 2.83
N GLN A 8 -5.55 -12.57 1.71
CA GLN A 8 -4.32 -11.86 1.38
C GLN A 8 -4.29 -10.54 2.14
N THR A 9 -3.94 -10.57 3.43
CA THR A 9 -3.80 -9.38 4.26
C THR A 9 -2.55 -8.59 3.89
N MET A 10 -2.47 -7.31 4.31
CA MET A 10 -1.25 -6.52 4.11
C MET A 10 -0.01 -7.17 4.75
N SER A 11 -0.19 -7.83 5.91
CA SER A 11 0.88 -8.58 6.59
C SER A 11 1.39 -9.74 5.73
N VAL A 12 0.47 -10.56 5.18
CA VAL A 12 0.83 -11.66 4.26
C VAL A 12 1.56 -11.11 3.04
N SER A 13 1.03 -10.05 2.42
CA SER A 13 1.64 -9.44 1.24
C SER A 13 3.06 -8.94 1.50
N TYR A 14 3.30 -8.32 2.66
CA TYR A 14 4.66 -7.87 3.01
C TYR A 14 5.62 -9.04 3.28
N GLN A 15 5.15 -10.14 3.88
CA GLN A 15 6.00 -11.32 4.07
C GLN A 15 6.42 -11.95 2.73
N GLU A 16 5.52 -11.98 1.74
CA GLU A 16 5.84 -12.47 0.39
C GLU A 16 6.87 -11.58 -0.31
N MET A 17 6.79 -10.25 -0.15
CA MET A 17 7.83 -9.32 -0.61
C MET A 17 9.20 -9.64 0.02
N CYS A 18 9.23 -9.87 1.33
CA CYS A 18 10.46 -10.22 2.04
C CYS A 18 11.04 -11.58 1.60
N ALA A 19 10.18 -12.49 1.13
CA ALA A 19 10.59 -13.77 0.56
C ALA A 19 11.14 -13.66 -0.87
N GLY A 20 11.14 -12.46 -1.46
CA GLY A 20 11.71 -12.18 -2.79
C GLY A 20 10.71 -12.13 -3.94
N GLU A 21 9.40 -12.15 -3.66
CA GLU A 21 8.39 -11.93 -4.69
C GLU A 21 8.42 -10.48 -5.21
N ASP A 22 8.09 -10.30 -6.50
CA ASP A 22 7.90 -8.95 -7.05
C ASP A 22 6.76 -8.27 -6.27
N PRO A 23 6.99 -7.10 -5.63
CA PRO A 23 6.03 -6.51 -4.69
C PRO A 23 4.64 -6.22 -5.25
N TRP A 24 4.51 -6.08 -6.57
CA TRP A 24 3.21 -5.85 -7.19
C TRP A 24 2.33 -7.08 -7.28
N ILE A 25 2.92 -8.28 -7.23
CA ILE A 25 2.16 -9.53 -7.18
C ILE A 25 1.36 -9.63 -5.87
N PRO A 26 1.98 -9.61 -4.66
CA PRO A 26 1.26 -9.69 -3.42
C PRO A 26 0.38 -8.44 -3.15
N LEU A 27 0.77 -7.24 -3.61
CA LEU A 27 -0.11 -6.07 -3.54
C LEU A 27 -1.34 -6.21 -4.44
N GLY A 28 -1.16 -6.77 -5.64
CA GLY A 28 -2.27 -7.06 -6.56
C GLY A 28 -3.26 -8.04 -5.95
N ASN A 29 -2.76 -9.10 -5.30
CA ASN A 29 -3.59 -10.06 -4.58
C ASN A 29 -4.36 -9.39 -3.42
N PHE A 30 -3.68 -8.57 -2.61
CA PHE A 30 -4.32 -7.80 -1.54
C PHE A 30 -5.42 -6.88 -2.09
N MET A 31 -5.16 -6.18 -3.20
CA MET A 31 -6.16 -5.31 -3.83
C MET A 31 -7.36 -6.09 -4.38
N ASN A 32 -7.14 -7.30 -4.91
CA ASN A 32 -8.24 -8.17 -5.34
C ASN A 32 -9.13 -8.54 -4.16
N ASP A 33 -8.55 -8.85 -3.01
CA ASP A 33 -9.30 -9.17 -1.79
C ASP A 33 -10.01 -7.94 -1.23
N PHE A 34 -9.30 -6.83 -1.08
CA PHE A 34 -9.81 -5.59 -0.48
C PHE A 34 -10.92 -4.92 -1.31
N PHE A 35 -10.81 -4.92 -2.64
CA PHE A 35 -11.81 -4.29 -3.52
C PHE A 35 -12.85 -5.26 -4.06
N GLY A 36 -12.57 -6.56 -4.10
CA GLY A 36 -13.35 -7.53 -4.88
C GLY A 36 -13.83 -8.74 -4.09
N ASN A 37 -12.91 -9.59 -3.63
CA ASN A 37 -13.27 -10.91 -3.09
C ASN A 37 -13.91 -10.81 -1.69
N PHE A 38 -13.44 -9.87 -0.86
CA PHE A 38 -13.86 -9.77 0.55
C PHE A 38 -14.10 -8.31 0.99
N PRO A 39 -14.98 -7.54 0.30
CA PRO A 39 -15.21 -6.13 0.63
C PRO A 39 -15.80 -5.91 2.04
N ASP A 40 -16.45 -6.93 2.61
CA ASP A 40 -17.02 -6.89 3.96
C ASP A 40 -15.97 -7.21 5.07
N GLN A 41 -14.76 -7.64 4.69
CA GLN A 41 -13.67 -8.02 5.61
C GLN A 41 -12.45 -7.09 5.47
N ARG A 42 -12.67 -5.85 5.02
CA ARG A 42 -11.58 -4.88 4.82
C ARG A 42 -10.80 -4.56 6.08
N GLU A 43 -11.45 -4.59 7.25
CA GLU A 43 -10.79 -4.39 8.53
C GLU A 43 -9.80 -5.53 8.81
N GLU A 44 -10.22 -6.79 8.67
CA GLU A 44 -9.37 -7.97 8.85
C GLU A 44 -8.17 -7.99 7.89
N LEU A 45 -8.34 -7.47 6.66
CA LEU A 45 -7.27 -7.39 5.66
C LEU A 45 -6.12 -6.45 6.06
N VAL A 46 -6.35 -5.51 6.99
CA VAL A 46 -5.36 -4.50 7.37
C VAL A 46 -5.01 -4.50 8.86
N GLU A 47 -5.75 -5.23 9.69
CA GLU A 47 -5.60 -5.23 11.15
C GLU A 47 -4.23 -5.75 11.61
N GLU A 48 -3.81 -6.91 11.12
CA GLU A 48 -2.57 -7.56 11.56
C GLU A 48 -1.34 -6.73 11.15
N PRO A 49 -0.43 -6.42 12.10
CA PRO A 49 0.81 -5.70 11.79
C PRO A 49 1.73 -6.50 10.87
N ILE A 50 2.50 -5.78 10.06
CA ILE A 50 3.59 -6.38 9.28
C ILE A 50 4.77 -6.72 10.20
N ARG A 51 5.53 -7.77 9.86
CA ARG A 51 6.72 -8.19 10.63
C ARG A 51 7.97 -7.89 9.85
N LEU A 52 8.80 -6.97 10.35
CA LEU A 52 10.12 -6.69 9.78
C LEU A 52 11.06 -7.88 10.00
N PRO A 53 11.97 -8.16 9.04
CA PRO A 53 13.11 -9.05 9.29
C PRO A 53 13.99 -8.54 10.45
N GLU A 54 14.76 -9.44 11.08
CA GLU A 54 15.69 -9.06 12.17
C GLU A 54 16.71 -8.00 11.73
N GLU A 55 17.22 -8.13 10.50
CA GLU A 55 18.12 -7.18 9.85
C GLU A 55 17.47 -6.69 8.55
N PRO A 56 16.60 -5.66 8.60
CA PRO A 56 15.89 -5.20 7.42
C PRO A 56 16.84 -4.43 6.49
N SER A 57 16.79 -4.74 5.19
CA SER A 57 17.46 -3.97 4.16
C SER A 57 16.73 -2.64 3.92
N GLU A 58 17.36 -1.71 3.20
CA GLU A 58 16.71 -0.47 2.80
C GLU A 58 15.43 -0.73 1.97
N GLU A 59 15.45 -1.77 1.13
CA GLU A 59 14.28 -2.16 0.34
C GLU A 59 13.16 -2.72 1.23
N HIS A 60 13.50 -3.56 2.23
CA HIS A 60 12.52 -4.04 3.21
C HIS A 60 11.85 -2.89 3.94
N LEU A 61 12.60 -1.87 4.35
CA LEU A 61 12.06 -0.69 5.03
C LEU A 61 11.21 0.19 4.11
N ARG A 62 11.62 0.39 2.85
CA ARG A 62 10.82 1.13 1.85
C ARG A 62 9.45 0.48 1.65
N TRP A 63 9.41 -0.83 1.44
CA TRP A 63 8.15 -1.55 1.25
C TRP A 63 7.32 -1.67 2.53
N ALA A 64 7.96 -1.81 3.70
CA ALA A 64 7.24 -1.77 4.98
C ALA A 64 6.52 -0.44 5.18
N THR A 65 7.25 0.66 4.95
CA THR A 65 6.75 2.02 5.02
C THR A 65 5.63 2.26 4.00
N PHE A 66 5.77 1.70 2.79
CA PHE A 66 4.72 1.72 1.77
C PHE A 66 3.45 1.02 2.23
N CYS A 67 3.57 -0.17 2.80
CA CYS A 67 2.46 -0.97 3.29
C CYS A 67 1.71 -0.22 4.42
N ALA A 68 2.45 0.34 5.40
CA ALA A 68 1.86 1.15 6.47
C ALA A 68 1.11 2.38 5.94
N ALA A 69 1.72 3.13 5.01
CA ALA A 69 1.07 4.28 4.37
C ALA A 69 -0.17 3.88 3.57
N SER A 70 -0.13 2.72 2.91
CA SER A 70 -1.24 2.17 2.13
C SER A 70 -2.42 1.80 3.02
N VAL A 71 -2.17 1.15 4.15
CA VAL A 71 -3.22 0.81 5.13
C VAL A 71 -3.88 2.08 5.63
N GLU A 72 -3.10 3.07 6.07
CA GLU A 72 -3.68 4.33 6.56
C GLU A 72 -4.50 5.03 5.47
N TYR A 73 -3.98 5.13 4.25
CA TYR A 73 -4.70 5.72 3.13
C TYR A 73 -6.03 5.00 2.84
N LEU A 74 -6.03 3.67 2.83
CA LEU A 74 -7.23 2.88 2.59
C LEU A 74 -8.23 3.02 3.75
N CYS A 75 -7.79 2.98 5.00
CA CYS A 75 -8.65 3.22 6.16
C CYS A 75 -9.32 4.60 6.08
N GLN A 76 -8.56 5.66 5.78
CA GLN A 76 -9.11 7.00 5.61
C GLN A 76 -10.11 7.07 4.44
N LYS A 77 -9.76 6.47 3.28
CA LYS A 77 -10.59 6.53 2.08
C LYS A 77 -11.93 5.80 2.24
N TYR A 78 -11.94 4.67 2.95
CA TYR A 78 -13.13 3.83 3.11
C TYR A 78 -13.80 3.96 4.49
N GLY A 79 -13.33 4.87 5.34
CA GLY A 79 -13.92 5.11 6.66
C GLY A 79 -13.73 3.95 7.65
N LEU A 80 -12.64 3.20 7.53
CA LEU A 80 -12.33 2.07 8.41
C LEU A 80 -11.53 2.56 9.63
N PRO A 81 -11.63 1.87 10.78
CA PRO A 81 -10.70 2.06 11.90
C PRO A 81 -9.26 1.87 11.42
N CYS A 82 -8.38 2.83 11.73
CA CYS A 82 -6.98 2.75 11.35
C CYS A 82 -6.19 2.04 12.46
N PRO A 83 -5.50 0.92 12.17
CA PRO A 83 -4.83 0.14 13.21
C PRO A 83 -3.58 0.87 13.71
N ALA A 84 -3.34 0.84 15.02
CA ALA A 84 -2.32 1.67 15.67
C ALA A 84 -0.89 1.43 15.16
N TRP A 85 -0.59 0.22 14.68
CA TRP A 85 0.75 -0.15 14.20
C TRP A 85 1.22 0.71 13.03
N VAL A 86 0.32 1.26 12.20
CA VAL A 86 0.72 2.08 11.04
C VAL A 86 1.44 3.35 11.45
N TYR A 87 1.26 3.81 12.69
CA TYR A 87 1.86 5.02 13.24
C TYR A 87 3.20 4.75 13.93
N ASP A 88 3.70 3.51 13.93
CA ASP A 88 5.01 3.20 14.48
C ASP A 88 6.11 4.00 13.75
N PRO A 89 6.99 4.71 14.49
CA PRO A 89 8.09 5.48 13.90
C PRO A 89 9.04 4.68 13.00
N VAL A 90 9.07 3.34 13.12
CA VAL A 90 9.86 2.48 12.23
C VAL A 90 9.45 2.60 10.76
N TYR A 91 8.20 3.01 10.49
CA TYR A 91 7.67 3.25 9.15
C TYR A 91 7.89 4.69 8.67
N GLN A 92 9.02 5.29 9.06
CA GLN A 92 9.45 6.60 8.58
C GLN A 92 10.77 6.46 7.83
N LEU A 93 10.78 6.84 6.55
CA LEU A 93 12.01 6.90 5.78
C LEU A 93 12.77 8.18 6.12
N SER A 94 14.09 8.06 6.32
CA SER A 94 14.99 9.19 6.50
C SER A 94 15.15 10.02 5.23
N GLU A 95 15.16 9.35 4.08
CA GLU A 95 15.35 9.96 2.76
C GLU A 95 14.10 9.79 1.87
N PRO A 96 13.79 10.78 1.00
CA PRO A 96 12.72 10.69 0.01
C PRO A 96 12.84 9.48 -0.92
N TRP A 97 11.80 8.65 -0.95
CA TRP A 97 11.67 7.57 -1.92
C TRP A 97 10.67 7.92 -3.03
N TYR A 98 11.21 8.23 -4.21
CA TYR A 98 10.41 8.50 -5.40
C TYR A 98 10.17 7.22 -6.20
N TYR A 99 8.97 6.69 -6.11
CA TYR A 99 8.59 5.43 -6.77
C TYR A 99 7.79 5.70 -8.04
N SER A 100 8.49 5.85 -9.17
CA SER A 100 7.85 5.96 -10.50
C SER A 100 8.86 5.78 -11.63
N LEU A 101 8.37 5.34 -12.80
CA LEU A 101 9.16 5.38 -14.02
C LEU A 101 9.58 6.82 -14.34
N GLY A 102 10.89 7.03 -14.49
CA GLY A 102 11.44 8.36 -14.77
C GLY A 102 11.57 9.27 -13.55
N ALA A 103 11.54 8.73 -12.32
CA ALA A 103 11.75 9.48 -11.08
C ALA A 103 13.10 10.24 -11.02
N HIS A 104 14.06 9.96 -11.90
CA HIS A 104 15.28 10.76 -12.06
C HIS A 104 15.02 12.14 -12.71
N LYS A 105 13.86 12.36 -13.34
CA LYS A 105 13.52 13.63 -14.00
C LYS A 105 12.84 14.57 -13.00
N PRO A 106 13.31 15.84 -12.86
CA PRO A 106 12.73 16.81 -11.92
C PRO A 106 11.22 17.00 -12.07
N LYS A 107 10.73 17.13 -13.30
CA LYS A 107 9.28 17.26 -13.60
C LYS A 107 8.44 16.08 -13.12
N VAL A 108 9.01 14.87 -13.10
CA VAL A 108 8.32 13.69 -12.59
C VAL A 108 8.26 13.75 -11.07
N ARG A 109 9.35 14.12 -10.40
CA ARG A 109 9.37 14.32 -8.94
C ARG A 109 8.38 15.39 -8.48
N GLU A 110 8.35 16.55 -9.13
CA GLU A 110 7.40 17.62 -8.84
C GLU A 110 5.94 17.14 -8.93
N ARG A 111 5.62 16.36 -9.98
CA ARG A 111 4.30 15.76 -10.12
C ARG A 111 4.00 14.80 -8.96
N LEU A 112 4.93 13.92 -8.62
CA LEU A 112 4.75 12.95 -7.53
C LEU A 112 4.55 13.67 -6.19
N MET A 113 5.34 14.69 -5.88
CA MET A 113 5.18 15.50 -4.66
C MET A 113 3.80 16.14 -4.58
N ARG A 114 3.25 16.58 -5.71
CA ARG A 114 1.92 17.21 -5.76
C ARG A 114 0.77 16.22 -5.65
N THR A 115 0.90 15.02 -6.22
CA THR A 115 -0.23 14.08 -6.32
C THR A 115 -0.20 12.95 -5.30
N THR A 116 0.93 12.72 -4.63
CA THR A 116 1.01 11.65 -3.62
C THR A 116 0.12 11.98 -2.41
N PRO A 117 -0.72 11.05 -1.92
CA PRO A 117 -1.56 11.28 -0.75
C PRO A 117 -0.76 11.52 0.54
N GLU A 118 -1.35 12.26 1.49
CA GLU A 118 -0.71 12.66 2.75
C GLU A 118 -0.08 11.51 3.55
N PRO A 119 -0.72 10.33 3.71
CA PRO A 119 -0.12 9.24 4.49
C PRO A 119 1.23 8.78 3.95
N PHE A 120 1.45 8.88 2.64
CA PHE A 120 2.72 8.56 2.00
C PHE A 120 3.72 9.70 2.12
N VAL A 121 3.28 10.94 1.87
CA VAL A 121 4.14 12.14 1.95
C VAL A 121 4.76 12.29 3.34
N ARG A 122 3.97 12.09 4.39
CA ARG A 122 4.45 12.16 5.78
C ARG A 122 5.61 11.19 6.06
N ARG A 123 5.63 10.06 5.36
CA ARG A 123 6.64 9.00 5.47
C ARG A 123 7.74 9.09 4.41
N ASN A 124 7.89 10.24 3.75
CA ASN A 124 8.85 10.48 2.67
C ASN A 124 8.68 9.57 1.44
N ILE A 125 7.46 9.07 1.18
CA ILE A 125 7.14 8.29 -0.01
C ILE A 125 6.45 9.17 -1.05
N TYR A 126 6.90 9.07 -2.30
CA TYR A 126 6.36 9.81 -3.43
C TYR A 126 6.04 8.85 -4.60
N CYS A 127 4.82 8.31 -4.60
CA CYS A 127 4.33 7.28 -5.55
C CYS A 127 3.19 7.75 -6.48
N GLY A 128 2.64 8.96 -6.24
CA GLY A 128 1.49 9.49 -6.95
C GLY A 128 0.15 8.93 -6.46
N ASP A 129 -0.93 9.24 -7.19
CA ASP A 129 -2.33 9.00 -6.81
C ASP A 129 -2.96 7.77 -7.49
N ARG A 130 -2.19 7.03 -8.29
CA ARG A 130 -2.73 5.96 -9.15
C ARG A 130 -2.56 4.54 -8.63
N MET A 131 -1.89 4.36 -7.49
CA MET A 131 -1.49 3.05 -6.98
C MET A 131 -2.69 2.15 -6.62
N PHE A 132 -3.79 2.76 -6.16
CA PHE A 132 -5.01 2.05 -5.71
C PHE A 132 -6.23 2.32 -6.59
N VAL A 133 -6.00 2.70 -7.86
CA VAL A 133 -7.10 2.82 -8.84
C VAL A 133 -7.64 1.43 -9.13
N ASN A 134 -8.93 1.21 -8.84
CA ASN A 134 -9.57 -0.08 -9.01
C ASN A 134 -10.74 -0.02 -10.01
N LYS A 135 -11.02 -1.16 -10.65
CA LYS A 135 -12.07 -1.27 -11.67
C LYS A 135 -13.49 -1.05 -11.15
N TYR A 136 -13.72 -1.28 -9.85
CA TYR A 136 -15.05 -1.17 -9.24
C TYR A 136 -15.48 0.30 -9.11
N GLU A 137 -14.59 1.16 -8.63
CA GLU A 137 -14.82 2.61 -8.57
C GLU A 137 -14.96 3.21 -9.98
N LEU A 138 -14.12 2.78 -10.93
CA LEU A 138 -14.23 3.22 -12.33
C LEU A 138 -15.57 2.82 -12.95
N ALA A 139 -16.07 1.62 -12.65
CA ALA A 139 -17.37 1.17 -13.13
C ALA A 139 -18.51 1.97 -12.49
N GLN A 140 -18.42 2.31 -11.20
CA GLN A 140 -19.41 3.14 -10.51
C GLN A 140 -19.45 4.56 -11.08
N ALA A 141 -18.30 5.20 -11.27
CA ALA A 141 -18.20 6.54 -11.85
C ALA A 141 -18.81 6.61 -13.26
N ARG A 142 -18.64 5.56 -14.07
CA ARG A 142 -19.26 5.46 -15.41
C ARG A 142 -20.78 5.27 -15.39
N ARG A 143 -21.35 4.76 -14.29
CA ARG A 143 -22.81 4.59 -14.13
C ARG A 143 -23.49 5.85 -13.60
N SER A 144 -22.73 6.71 -12.93
CA SER A 144 -23.21 7.97 -12.34
C SER A 144 -22.95 9.20 -13.22
N ALA A 145 -22.34 9.01 -14.40
CA ALA A 145 -22.07 10.04 -15.41
C ALA A 145 -23.05 9.91 -16.57
#